data_AF-A0A650CLC1-F1
#
_entry.id   AF-A0A650CLC1-F1
#
_cell.length_a   1.000
_cell.length_b   1.000
_cell.length_c   1.000
_cell.angle_alpha   90.00
_cell.angle_beta   90.00
_cell.angle_gamma   90.00
#
_symmetry.space_group_name_H-M   'P 1'
#
loop_
_entity.id
_entity.type
_entity.pdbx_description
1 polymer ?
#
loop_
_entity_poly.entity_id
_entity_poly.type
_entity_poly.pdbx_seq_one_letter_code
_entity_poly.pdbx_strand_id
1 'polypeptide(L)'
;MIEDLTKLLNEVKTKIYNEKKELMKDIGKLTSSIHDNIASEIAKAKKEGRKVDELEKEFKELLSKLDKLKENQVKMSIKDIKSALDTYIKKAEDIVEKLKKK
;
A
#
# COMPACT_ATOMS: atom_id res chain seq x y z
N MET A 1 11.22 6.48 -4.92
CA MET A 1 12.15 5.42 -4.45
C MET A 1 11.46 4.64 -3.34
N ILE A 2 11.86 3.39 -3.08
CA ILE A 2 11.18 2.56 -2.06
C ILE A 2 11.25 3.18 -0.65
N GLU A 3 12.23 4.05 -0.39
CA GLU A 3 12.32 4.88 0.80
C GLU A 3 11.20 5.94 0.88
N ASP A 4 10.85 6.58 -0.23
CA ASP A 4 9.73 7.55 -0.28
C ASP A 4 8.40 6.85 0.01
N LEU A 5 8.21 5.64 -0.51
CA LEU A 5 7.05 4.81 -0.18
C LEU A 5 7.02 4.48 1.33
N THR A 6 8.17 4.12 1.91
CA THR A 6 8.26 3.80 3.35
C THR A 6 7.89 5.01 4.21
N LYS A 7 8.36 6.21 3.83
CA LYS A 7 7.99 7.47 4.50
C LYS A 7 6.49 7.74 4.41
N LEU A 8 5.90 7.60 3.22
CA LEU A 8 4.47 7.80 3.01
C LEU A 8 3.62 6.80 3.81
N LEU A 9 4.02 5.53 3.85
CA LEU A 9 3.36 4.50 4.67
C LEU A 9 3.31 4.92 6.15
N ASN A 10 4.43 5.39 6.69
CA ASN A 10 4.51 5.83 8.08
C ASN A 10 3.70 7.13 8.35
N GLU A 11 3.73 8.08 7.43
CA GLU A 11 2.92 9.31 7.51
C GLU A 11 1.43 8.97 7.59
N VAL A 12 0.92 8.18 6.65
CA VAL A 12 -0.50 7.78 6.60
C VAL A 12 -0.90 6.91 7.81
N LYS A 13 0.03 6.10 8.32
CA LYS A 13 -0.17 5.25 9.52
C LYS A 13 -0.32 6.07 10.80
N THR A 14 0.49 7.11 10.98
CA THR A 14 0.51 7.93 12.20
C THR A 14 -0.46 9.11 12.16
N LYS A 15 -0.87 9.52 10.97
CA LYS A 15 -1.80 10.64 10.79
C LYS A 15 -3.18 10.35 11.37
N ILE A 16 -3.68 11.33 12.11
CA ILE A 16 -5.04 11.34 12.65
C ILE A 16 -5.94 12.04 11.63
N TYR A 17 -7.06 11.41 11.29
CA TYR A 17 -8.02 11.91 10.32
C TYR A 17 -9.30 12.36 11.01
N ASN A 18 -9.61 13.64 10.86
CA ASN A 18 -10.88 14.20 11.34
C ASN A 18 -11.95 14.17 10.24
N GLU A 19 -11.52 14.19 8.97
CA GLU A 19 -12.40 14.15 7.82
C GLU A 19 -12.13 12.93 6.94
N LYS A 20 -13.21 12.26 6.52
CA LYS A 20 -13.14 11.12 5.60
C LYS A 20 -12.50 11.50 4.27
N LYS A 21 -12.75 12.72 3.78
CA LYS A 21 -12.18 13.23 2.53
C LYS A 21 -10.64 13.27 2.57
N GLU A 22 -10.05 13.66 3.70
CA GLU A 22 -8.59 13.68 3.87
C GLU A 22 -8.01 12.25 3.87
N LEU A 23 -8.63 11.35 4.63
CA LEU A 23 -8.25 9.93 4.66
C LEU A 23 -8.25 9.32 3.26
N MET A 24 -9.29 9.61 2.48
CA MET A 24 -9.45 9.05 1.15
C MET A 24 -8.47 9.65 0.13
N LYS A 25 -8.13 10.93 0.28
CA LYS A 25 -7.07 11.57 -0.51
C LYS A 25 -5.73 10.88 -0.26
N ASP A 26 -5.41 10.59 1.00
CA ASP A 26 -4.17 9.91 1.36
C ASP A 26 -4.19 8.44 0.94
N ILE A 27 -5.32 7.72 1.04
CA ILE A 27 -5.48 6.37 0.46
C ILE A 27 -5.22 6.39 -1.05
N GLY A 28 -5.73 7.40 -1.76
CA GLY A 28 -5.48 7.59 -3.19
C GLY A 28 -3.99 7.73 -3.49
N LYS A 29 -3.33 8.68 -2.83
CA LYS A 29 -1.87 8.89 -2.95
C LYS A 29 -1.06 7.64 -2.61
N LEU A 30 -1.46 6.95 -1.54
CA LEU A 30 -0.82 5.73 -1.08
C LEU A 30 -0.96 4.63 -2.12
N THR A 31 -2.14 4.45 -2.69
CA THR A 31 -2.36 3.44 -3.73
C THR A 31 -1.47 3.68 -4.94
N SER A 32 -1.41 4.92 -5.43
CA SER A 32 -0.52 5.28 -6.56
C SER A 32 0.95 5.06 -6.21
N SER A 33 1.37 5.47 -5.02
CA SER A 33 2.77 5.31 -4.60
C SER A 33 3.15 3.85 -4.40
N ILE A 34 2.25 3.03 -3.84
CA ILE A 34 2.41 1.57 -3.72
C ILE A 34 2.53 0.98 -5.12
N HIS A 35 1.61 1.32 -6.02
CA HIS A 35 1.61 0.83 -7.38
C HIS A 35 2.94 1.12 -8.08
N ASP A 36 3.39 2.37 -8.09
CA ASP A 36 4.57 2.78 -8.84
C ASP A 36 5.87 2.23 -8.25
N ASN A 37 6.04 2.29 -6.92
CA ASN A 37 7.28 1.85 -6.29
C ASN A 37 7.36 0.32 -6.21
N ILE A 38 6.32 -0.37 -5.76
CA ILE A 38 6.37 -1.83 -5.64
C ILE A 38 6.42 -2.49 -7.01
N ALA A 39 5.65 -2.01 -8.00
CA ALA A 39 5.73 -2.56 -9.36
C ALA A 39 7.11 -2.37 -9.98
N SER A 40 7.74 -1.20 -9.78
CA SER A 40 9.11 -0.94 -10.25
C SER A 40 10.12 -1.90 -9.61
N GLU A 41 10.02 -2.12 -8.31
CA GLU A 41 10.96 -2.98 -7.57
C GLU A 41 10.74 -4.47 -7.89
N ILE A 42 9.50 -4.92 -8.08
CA ILE A 42 9.19 -6.26 -8.62
C ILE A 42 9.80 -6.41 -10.01
N ALA A 43 9.64 -5.42 -10.90
CA ALA A 43 10.19 -5.48 -12.26
C ALA A 43 11.73 -5.54 -12.26
N LYS A 44 12.39 -4.80 -11.35
CA LYS A 44 13.85 -4.89 -11.16
C LYS A 44 14.26 -6.27 -10.64
N ALA A 45 13.59 -6.77 -9.60
CA ALA A 45 13.88 -8.09 -9.03
C ALA A 45 13.72 -9.22 -10.06
N LYS A 46 12.71 -9.14 -10.95
CA LYS A 46 12.57 -10.07 -12.09
C LYS A 46 13.77 -10.01 -13.04
N LYS A 47 14.24 -8.81 -13.38
CA LYS A 47 15.43 -8.63 -14.24
C LYS A 47 16.71 -9.17 -13.59
N GLU A 48 16.78 -9.13 -12.27
CA GLU A 48 17.86 -9.71 -11.46
C GLU A 48 17.72 -11.24 -11.29
N GLY A 49 16.69 -11.87 -11.87
CA GLY A 49 16.48 -13.32 -11.80
C GLY A 49 15.87 -13.80 -10.48
N ARG A 50 15.37 -12.90 -9.64
CA ARG A 50 14.70 -13.26 -8.37
C ARG A 50 13.30 -13.80 -8.65
N LYS A 51 12.91 -14.85 -7.92
CA LYS A 51 11.54 -15.36 -7.92
C LYS A 51 10.65 -14.40 -7.14
N VAL A 52 9.83 -13.64 -7.85
CA VAL A 52 8.92 -12.65 -7.26
C VAL A 52 7.46 -12.89 -7.62
N ASP A 53 7.12 -14.08 -8.12
CA ASP A 53 5.75 -14.45 -8.51
C ASP A 53 4.77 -14.39 -7.32
N GLU A 54 5.21 -14.83 -6.14
CA GLU A 54 4.42 -14.74 -4.91
C GLU A 54 4.26 -13.28 -4.47
N LEU A 55 5.33 -12.49 -4.51
CA LEU A 55 5.29 -11.06 -4.21
C LEU A 55 4.36 -10.30 -5.15
N GLU A 56 4.34 -10.65 -6.43
CA GLU A 56 3.45 -10.05 -7.42
C GLU A 56 1.99 -10.40 -7.13
N LYS A 57 1.71 -11.63 -6.71
CA LYS A 57 0.35 -12.02 -6.26
C LYS A 57 -0.07 -11.23 -5.02
N GLU A 58 0.79 -11.17 -3.99
CA GLU A 58 0.53 -10.41 -2.77
C GLU A 58 0.28 -8.92 -3.08
N PHE A 59 1.08 -8.35 -3.99
CA PHE A 59 0.94 -6.98 -4.46
C PHE A 59 -0.38 -6.74 -5.21
N LYS A 60 -0.75 -7.61 -6.14
CA LYS A 60 -2.04 -7.52 -6.86
C LYS A 60 -3.23 -7.64 -5.91
N GLU A 61 -3.15 -8.55 -4.94
CA GLU A 61 -4.16 -8.68 -3.90
C GLU A 61 -4.27 -7.43 -3.02
N LEU A 62 -3.14 -6.82 -2.66
CA LEU A 62 -3.10 -5.57 -1.90
C LEU A 62 -3.80 -4.44 -2.66
N LEU A 63 -3.49 -4.27 -3.95
CA LEU A 63 -4.14 -3.26 -4.80
C LEU A 63 -5.65 -3.50 -4.88
N SER A 64 -6.09 -4.74 -5.11
CA SER A 64 -7.51 -5.08 -5.14
C SER A 64 -8.21 -4.75 -3.81
N LYS A 65 -7.55 -4.99 -2.68
CA LYS A 65 -8.07 -4.66 -1.34
C LYS A 65 -8.15 -3.14 -1.10
N LEU A 66 -7.17 -2.38 -1.60
CA LEU A 66 -7.19 -0.91 -1.56
C LEU A 66 -8.30 -0.31 -2.42
N ASP A 67 -8.54 -0.86 -3.62
CA ASP A 67 -9.64 -0.38 -4.47
C ASP A 67 -11.00 -0.74 -3.89
N LYS A 68 -11.17 -1.95 -3.37
CA LYS A 68 -12.39 -2.33 -2.62
C LYS A 68 -12.62 -1.44 -1.40
N LEU A 69 -11.57 -0.96 -0.74
CA LEU A 69 -11.69 -0.01 0.37
C LEU A 69 -12.22 1.33 -0.13
N LYS A 70 -11.75 1.82 -1.28
CA LYS A 70 -12.25 3.06 -1.89
C LYS A 70 -13.70 2.94 -2.35
N GLU A 71 -14.12 1.78 -2.84
CA GLU A 71 -15.52 1.54 -3.25
C GLU A 71 -16.45 1.46 -2.03
N ASN A 72 -16.06 0.66 -1.03
CA ASN A 72 -16.87 0.45 0.17
C ASN A 72 -16.79 1.62 1.16
N GLN A 73 -15.90 2.59 0.92
CA GLN A 73 -15.67 3.72 1.81
C GLN A 73 -16.99 4.34 2.24
N VAL A 74 -17.98 4.50 1.34
CA VAL A 74 -19.21 5.27 1.57
C VAL A 74 -19.98 4.74 2.77
N LYS A 75 -19.99 3.42 2.96
CA LYS A 75 -20.70 2.74 4.04
C LYS A 75 -19.89 2.58 5.33
N MET A 76 -18.60 2.94 5.31
CA MET A 76 -17.67 2.76 6.43
C MET A 76 -17.44 4.06 7.20
N SER A 77 -17.22 3.94 8.52
CA SER A 77 -16.76 5.06 9.35
C SER A 77 -15.28 5.35 9.10
N ILE A 78 -14.80 6.54 9.50
CA ILE A 78 -13.37 6.89 9.42
C ILE A 78 -12.52 5.86 10.17
N LYS A 79 -12.99 5.39 11.34
CA LYS A 79 -12.30 4.40 12.17
C LYS A 79 -12.18 3.04 11.46
N ASP A 80 -13.24 2.60 10.78
CA ASP A 80 -13.22 1.34 10.04
C ASP A 80 -12.28 1.42 8.84
N ILE A 81 -12.33 2.53 8.09
CA ILE A 81 -11.45 2.76 6.95
C ILE A 81 -9.99 2.82 7.41
N LYS A 82 -9.72 3.52 8.51
CA LYS A 82 -8.38 3.63 9.10
C LYS A 82 -7.85 2.27 9.56
N SER A 83 -8.68 1.45 10.20
CA SER A 83 -8.30 0.11 10.65
C SER A 83 -7.99 -0.83 9.48
N ALA A 84 -8.80 -0.77 8.42
CA ALA A 84 -8.54 -1.51 7.18
C ALA A 84 -7.24 -1.02 6.51
N LEU A 85 -7.06 0.30 6.43
CA LEU A 85 -5.88 0.93 5.87
C LEU A 85 -4.61 0.52 6.62
N ASP A 86 -4.61 0.51 7.96
CA ASP A 86 -3.45 0.09 8.75
C ASP A 86 -3.06 -1.37 8.47
N THR A 87 -4.05 -2.24 8.21
CA THR A 87 -3.80 -3.61 7.78
C THR A 87 -3.14 -3.67 6.40
N TYR A 88 -3.57 -2.82 5.47
CA TYR A 88 -3.00 -2.75 4.13
C TYR A 88 -1.62 -2.09 4.11
N ILE A 89 -1.39 -1.10 4.97
CA ILE A 89 -0.06 -0.52 5.20
C ILE A 89 0.90 -1.58 5.67
N LYS A 90 0.54 -2.40 6.67
CA LYS A 90 1.40 -3.51 7.14
C LYS A 90 1.73 -4.51 6.04
N LYS A 91 0.78 -4.82 5.16
CA LYS A 91 1.01 -5.69 3.99
C LYS A 91 1.97 -5.04 2.98
N ALA A 92 1.82 -3.74 2.73
CA ALA A 92 2.74 -3.00 1.88
C ALA A 92 4.17 -2.97 2.48
N GLU A 93 4.28 -2.75 3.79
CA GLU A 93 5.56 -2.81 4.53
C GLU A 93 6.23 -4.19 4.36
N ASP A 94 5.48 -5.29 4.54
CA ASP A 94 5.99 -6.66 4.38
C ASP A 94 6.50 -6.96 2.96
N ILE A 95 5.73 -6.57 1.93
CA ILE A 95 6.15 -6.72 0.52
C ILE A 95 7.44 -5.92 0.26
N VAL A 96 7.50 -4.68 0.76
CA VAL A 96 8.68 -3.81 0.65
C VAL A 96 9.90 -4.45 1.33
N GLU A 97 9.74 -5.02 2.52
CA GLU A 97 10.84 -5.71 3.23
C GLU A 97 11.33 -6.95 2.48
N LYS A 98 10.41 -7.77 1.96
CA LYS A 98 10.76 -8.94 1.14
C LYS A 98 11.48 -8.52 -0.15
N LEU A 99 11.08 -7.41 -0.78
CA LEU A 99 11.79 -6.88 -1.95
C LEU A 99 13.19 -6.36 -1.62
N LYS A 100 13.38 -5.75 -0.43
CA LYS A 100 14.71 -5.29 0.05
C LYS A 100 15.65 -6.44 0.44
N LYS A 101 15.11 -7.56 0.94
CA LYS A 101 15.91 -8.76 1.30
C LYS A 101 16.42 -9.43 0.01
N LYS A 102 17.68 -9.14 -0.34
CA LYS A 102 18.40 -9.72 -1.48
C LYS A 102 18.50 -11.25 -1.38
#